data_AF-A0A9W8Y8N4-F1
#
_entry.id   AF-A0A9W8Y8N4-F1
#
_cell.length_a   1.000
_cell.length_b   1.000
_cell.length_c   1.000
_cell.angle_alpha   90.00
_cell.angle_beta   90.00
_cell.angle_gamma   90.00
#
_symmetry.space_group_name_H-M   'P 1'
#
loop_
_entity.id
_entity.type
_entity.pdbx_description
1 polymer ?
#
loop_
_entity_poly.entity_id
_entity_poly.type
_entity_poly.pdbx_seq_one_letter_code
_entity_poly.pdbx_strand_id
1 'polypeptide(L)'
;MGRFASLNAETKDLVNCLLPALAASFNLSDPVEIIPEDIRMRAWDCDRRDHIKDKTENDSRNWGVQFLKDLMAISRMKGGNLAEFQADLRSKVALHEAKHPWCRLADIKELKEEYEHPDRKAEVNSEEQDSSEDSYDSYFEELVEPDEPKGQKRGRKPRNHEVYEARVQESTKRRKYANRGRLRRSEEGGFHRTDKSNNKRSSLERVTPSSRRASLRRASRTVHSDRECSIDSAGGTPLLLHPMPAFSVSPGPPGAPVYAVNASHEPLAVQKLQAELEVAEAELKAARLKYQYIQAREEAEKNAKYGGTGT
;
A
#
# COMPACT_ATOMS: atom_id res chain seq x y z
N MET A 1 12.83 -5.06 3.98
CA MET A 1 12.77 -3.85 3.13
C MET A 1 13.40 -4.16 1.78
N GLY A 2 12.91 -3.57 0.68
CA GLY A 2 13.59 -3.67 -0.61
C GLY A 2 14.85 -2.81 -0.60
N ARG A 3 15.96 -3.30 -1.18
CA ARG A 3 17.16 -2.47 -1.37
C ARG A 3 16.86 -1.33 -2.33
N PHE A 4 17.64 -0.25 -2.23
CA PHE A 4 17.56 0.89 -3.15
C PHE A 4 17.53 0.45 -4.61
N ALA A 5 18.35 -0.54 -5.01
CA ALA A 5 18.38 -1.09 -6.36
C ALA A 5 17.02 -1.64 -6.85
N SER A 6 16.22 -2.22 -5.94
CA SER A 6 14.91 -2.81 -6.23
C SER A 6 13.74 -1.82 -6.19
N LEU A 7 13.98 -0.57 -5.78
CA LEU A 7 12.93 0.46 -5.71
C LEU A 7 12.55 0.98 -7.10
N ASN A 8 11.32 1.49 -7.19
CA ASN A 8 10.81 2.21 -8.36
C ASN A 8 11.65 3.47 -8.63
N ALA A 9 11.72 3.91 -9.89
CA ALA A 9 12.51 5.09 -10.28
C ALA A 9 12.12 6.35 -9.50
N GLU A 10 10.81 6.63 -9.39
CA GLU A 10 10.31 7.78 -8.61
C GLU A 10 10.73 7.73 -7.14
N THR A 11 10.73 6.54 -6.55
CA THR A 11 11.14 6.34 -5.15
C THR A 11 12.65 6.50 -4.99
N LYS A 12 13.44 6.06 -5.97
CA LYS A 12 14.89 6.27 -6.00
C LYS A 12 15.22 7.76 -6.07
N ASP A 13 14.52 8.50 -6.92
CA ASP A 13 14.69 9.95 -7.05
C ASP A 13 14.33 10.67 -5.75
N LEU A 14 13.24 10.25 -5.08
CA LEU A 14 12.89 10.78 -3.77
C LEU A 14 14.00 10.55 -2.73
N VAL A 15 14.56 9.34 -2.65
CA VAL A 15 15.69 9.04 -1.74
C VAL A 15 16.92 9.88 -2.09
N ASN A 16 17.26 9.97 -3.37
CA ASN A 16 18.39 10.77 -3.86
C ASN A 16 18.22 12.27 -3.57
N CYS A 17 16.98 12.78 -3.54
CA CYS A 17 16.69 14.16 -3.16
C CYS A 17 16.72 14.37 -1.64
N LEU A 18 16.24 13.41 -0.85
CA LEU A 18 16.15 13.55 0.61
C LEU A 18 17.51 13.45 1.30
N LEU A 19 18.39 12.56 0.85
CA LEU A 19 19.68 12.32 1.54
C LEU A 19 20.59 13.55 1.60
N PRO A 20 20.82 14.30 0.52
CA PRO A 20 21.62 15.53 0.59
C PRO A 20 20.96 16.61 1.47
N ALA A 21 19.63 16.71 1.42
CA ALA A 21 18.89 17.68 2.23
C ALA A 21 18.98 17.37 3.74
N LEU A 22 18.99 16.09 4.10
CA LEU A 22 19.21 15.61 5.47
C LEU A 22 20.64 15.87 5.95
N ALA A 23 21.64 15.58 5.11
CA ALA A 23 23.03 15.87 5.45
C ALA A 23 23.22 17.37 5.71
N ALA A 24 22.63 18.21 4.86
CA ALA A 24 22.64 19.66 5.03
C ALA A 24 21.92 20.12 6.30
N SER A 25 20.77 19.52 6.67
CA SER A 25 20.02 19.96 7.86
C SER A 25 20.76 19.68 9.17
N PHE A 26 21.59 18.64 9.22
CA PHE A 26 22.44 18.33 10.38
C PHE A 26 23.87 18.89 10.27
N ASN A 27 24.19 19.65 9.21
CA ASN A 27 25.54 20.16 8.92
C ASN A 27 26.61 19.05 8.79
N LEU A 28 26.26 17.94 8.15
CA LEU A 28 27.14 16.80 7.90
C LEU A 28 27.52 16.68 6.42
N SER A 29 28.70 16.11 6.14
CA SER A 29 29.11 15.78 4.78
C SER A 29 28.49 14.47 4.28
N ASP A 30 28.37 13.48 5.17
CA ASP A 30 27.80 12.17 4.84
C ASP A 30 26.52 11.94 5.66
N PRO A 31 25.36 11.70 5.02
CA PRO A 31 24.14 11.34 5.75
C PRO A 31 24.28 10.10 6.62
N VAL A 32 25.25 9.22 6.34
CA VAL A 32 25.50 8.01 7.14
C VAL A 32 25.90 8.34 8.59
N GLU A 33 26.52 9.50 8.82
CA GLU A 33 26.96 9.97 10.14
C GLU A 33 25.81 10.45 11.04
N ILE A 34 24.60 10.65 10.48
CA ILE A 34 23.41 11.04 11.27
C ILE A 34 23.14 10.00 12.36
N ILE A 35 23.28 8.71 12.01
CA ILE A 35 23.08 7.59 12.93
C ILE A 35 24.43 6.92 13.19
N PRO A 36 24.91 6.93 14.44
CA PRO A 36 26.19 6.35 14.78
C PRO A 36 26.17 4.83 14.63
N GLU A 37 27.34 4.25 14.35
CA GLU A 37 27.50 2.85 13.91
C GLU A 37 27.04 1.83 14.96
N ASP A 38 27.21 2.18 16.24
CA ASP A 38 26.78 1.39 17.41
C ASP A 38 25.30 1.02 17.32
N ILE A 39 24.45 2.02 17.11
CA ILE A 39 22.99 1.89 17.11
C ILE A 39 22.38 1.79 15.70
N ARG A 40 23.20 1.80 14.64
CA ARG A 40 22.70 1.79 13.26
C ARG A 40 21.96 0.49 12.93
N MET A 41 20.89 0.62 12.14
CA MET A 41 20.18 -0.52 11.57
C MET A 41 21.16 -1.51 10.93
N ARG A 42 20.88 -2.80 11.12
CA ARG A 42 21.67 -3.88 10.53
C ARG A 42 21.28 -4.13 9.08
N ALA A 43 22.24 -4.59 8.30
CA ALA A 43 22.03 -4.87 6.88
C ALA A 43 20.96 -5.95 6.70
N TRP A 44 20.03 -5.75 5.78
CA TRP A 44 19.00 -6.75 5.47
C TRP A 44 19.49 -7.75 4.43
N ASP A 45 19.44 -9.03 4.77
CA ASP A 45 19.68 -10.14 3.84
C ASP A 45 18.40 -10.42 3.05
N CYS A 46 18.44 -10.15 1.73
CA CYS A 46 17.31 -10.40 0.85
C CYS A 46 17.06 -11.90 0.63
N ASP A 47 18.10 -12.74 0.68
CA ASP A 47 18.01 -14.17 0.41
C ASP A 47 17.43 -14.90 1.62
N ARG A 48 17.92 -14.55 2.82
CA ARG A 48 17.45 -15.13 4.09
C ARG A 48 16.22 -14.44 4.65
N ARG A 49 15.90 -13.22 4.18
CA ARG A 49 14.84 -12.34 4.68
C ARG A 49 14.98 -12.06 6.19
N ASP A 50 16.21 -11.80 6.62
CA ASP A 50 16.52 -11.49 8.01
C ASP A 50 17.65 -10.44 8.11
N HIS A 51 17.79 -9.79 9.25
CA HIS A 51 18.88 -8.84 9.51
C HIS A 51 20.19 -9.58 9.78
N ILE A 52 21.27 -9.13 9.14
CA ILE A 52 22.62 -9.63 9.38
C ILE A 52 23.17 -8.93 10.63
N LYS A 53 23.08 -9.58 11.78
CA LYS A 53 23.46 -9.01 13.09
C LYS A 53 24.87 -8.45 13.14
N ASP A 54 25.79 -9.06 12.40
CA ASP A 54 27.22 -8.71 12.39
C ASP A 54 27.57 -7.57 11.43
N LYS A 55 26.63 -7.11 10.59
CA LYS A 55 26.89 -6.07 9.57
C LYS A 55 25.93 -4.90 9.71
N THR A 56 26.49 -3.70 9.90
CA THR A 56 25.79 -2.42 9.88
C THR A 56 25.40 -2.02 8.45
N GLU A 57 24.26 -1.36 8.30
CA GLU A 57 23.81 -0.82 7.00
C GLU A 57 24.53 0.51 6.73
N ASN A 58 25.61 0.46 5.97
CA ASN A 58 26.41 1.65 5.65
C ASN A 58 25.87 2.47 4.47
N ASP A 59 24.88 1.96 3.73
CA ASP A 59 24.26 2.70 2.64
C ASP A 59 22.97 3.38 3.13
N SER A 60 23.04 4.70 3.29
CA SER A 60 21.91 5.53 3.72
C SER A 60 20.69 5.45 2.79
N ARG A 61 20.88 5.01 1.53
CA ARG A 61 19.78 4.78 0.57
C ARG A 61 18.89 3.61 0.95
N ASN A 62 19.39 2.68 1.77
CA ASN A 62 18.66 1.48 2.18
C ASN A 62 17.88 1.68 3.50
N TRP A 63 17.94 2.86 4.13
CA TRP A 63 17.24 3.12 5.39
C TRP A 63 15.71 3.15 5.26
N GLY A 64 15.20 3.24 4.02
CA GLY A 64 13.78 3.26 3.71
C GLY A 64 13.20 4.68 3.72
N VAL A 65 12.27 4.95 2.81
CA VAL A 65 11.75 6.31 2.58
C VAL A 65 11.03 6.88 3.79
N GLN A 66 10.24 6.06 4.49
CA GLN A 66 9.48 6.53 5.66
C GLN A 66 10.43 7.00 6.77
N PHE A 67 11.49 6.23 7.01
CA PHE A 67 12.54 6.56 7.95
C PHE A 67 13.22 7.89 7.61
N LEU A 68 13.57 8.12 6.34
CA LEU A 68 14.16 9.38 5.88
C LEU A 68 13.19 10.57 6.02
N LYS A 69 11.89 10.37 5.79
CA LYS A 69 10.88 11.42 5.98
C LYS A 69 10.74 11.81 7.45
N ASP A 70 10.71 10.84 8.34
CA ASP A 70 10.59 11.09 9.78
C ASP A 70 11.86 11.73 10.34
N LEU A 71 13.06 11.30 9.89
CA LEU A 71 14.31 12.01 10.17
C LEU A 71 14.27 13.47 9.68
N MET A 72 13.71 13.73 8.49
CA MET A 72 13.63 15.09 7.96
C MET A 72 12.71 15.96 8.83
N ALA A 73 11.58 15.41 9.29
CA ALA A 73 10.69 16.09 10.23
C ALA A 73 11.41 16.41 11.54
N ILE A 74 12.10 15.43 12.13
CA ILE A 74 12.89 15.62 13.35
C ILE A 74 13.95 16.70 13.17
N SER A 75 14.69 16.68 12.06
CA SER A 75 15.74 17.68 11.80
C SER A 75 15.19 19.10 11.76
N ARG A 76 13.94 19.28 11.28
CA ARG A 76 13.26 20.58 11.26
C ARG A 76 12.81 21.00 12.65
N MET A 77 12.30 20.07 13.47
CA MET A 77 11.82 20.37 14.83
C MET A 77 12.97 20.71 15.78
N LYS A 78 14.09 20.01 15.67
CA LYS A 78 15.29 20.20 16.52
C LYS A 78 16.31 21.20 15.95
N GLY A 79 15.98 21.85 14.83
CA GLY A 79 16.86 22.85 14.20
C GLY A 79 18.24 22.31 13.82
N GLY A 80 18.35 21.01 13.49
CA GLY A 80 19.62 20.38 13.11
C GLY A 80 20.54 20.03 14.28
N ASN A 81 20.08 20.05 15.54
CA ASN A 81 20.90 19.64 16.67
C ASN A 81 21.12 18.12 16.71
N LEU A 82 22.24 17.68 16.12
CA LEU A 82 22.61 16.27 16.01
C LEU A 82 22.89 15.62 17.37
N ALA A 83 23.55 16.33 18.28
CA ALA A 83 24.01 15.76 19.54
C ALA A 83 22.84 15.38 20.46
N GLU A 84 21.84 16.26 20.58
CA GLU A 84 20.60 15.96 21.31
C GLU A 84 19.85 14.80 20.69
N PHE A 85 19.67 14.83 19.36
CA PHE A 85 18.98 13.75 18.66
C PHE A 85 19.66 12.39 18.88
N GLN A 86 20.98 12.31 18.79
CA GLN A 86 21.72 11.06 19.00
C GLN A 86 21.65 10.59 20.45
N ALA A 87 21.60 11.50 21.43
CA ALA A 87 21.44 11.14 22.84
C ALA A 87 20.04 10.55 23.09
N ASP A 88 19.00 11.21 22.59
CA ASP A 88 17.62 10.76 22.72
C ASP A 88 17.40 9.41 22.01
N LEU A 89 17.98 9.23 20.82
CA LEU A 89 17.94 7.96 20.09
C LEU A 89 18.64 6.83 20.84
N ARG A 90 19.80 7.09 21.46
CA ARG A 90 20.46 6.09 22.32
C ARG A 90 19.61 5.73 23.53
N SER A 91 18.95 6.71 24.14
CA SER A 91 18.04 6.48 25.27
C SER A 91 16.91 5.52 24.87
N LYS A 92 16.31 5.72 23.70
CA LYS A 92 15.28 4.82 23.16
C LYS A 92 15.82 3.43 22.85
N VAL A 93 16.99 3.32 22.22
CA VAL A 93 17.61 2.03 21.89
C VAL A 93 17.99 1.23 23.14
N ALA A 94 18.43 1.90 24.21
CA ALA A 94 18.76 1.25 25.48
C ALA A 94 17.57 0.49 26.09
N LEU A 95 16.33 0.92 25.82
CA LEU A 95 15.12 0.25 26.33
C LEU A 95 14.93 -1.16 25.76
N HIS A 96 15.41 -1.42 24.54
CA HIS A 96 15.26 -2.72 23.87
C HIS A 96 16.59 -3.34 23.43
N GLU A 97 17.71 -2.84 23.94
CA GLU A 97 19.06 -3.33 23.63
C GLU A 97 19.17 -4.84 23.85
N ALA A 98 18.50 -5.37 24.88
CA ALA A 98 18.44 -6.80 25.18
C ALA A 98 17.87 -7.66 24.04
N LYS A 99 16.95 -7.10 23.24
CA LYS A 99 16.32 -7.79 22.09
C LYS A 99 17.03 -7.43 20.79
N HIS A 100 17.29 -6.13 20.57
CA HIS A 100 17.89 -5.58 19.36
C HIS A 100 18.76 -4.36 19.70
N PRO A 101 20.09 -4.42 19.52
CA PRO A 101 20.99 -3.30 19.82
C PRO A 101 21.02 -2.21 18.72
N TRP A 102 19.99 -2.13 17.88
CA TRP A 102 19.93 -1.17 16.77
C TRP A 102 18.60 -0.42 16.74
N CYS A 103 18.62 0.78 16.17
CA CYS A 103 17.46 1.63 16.01
C CYS A 103 16.42 0.96 15.11
N ARG A 104 15.15 1.09 15.47
CA ARG A 104 14.00 0.66 14.69
C ARG A 104 13.27 1.87 14.13
N LEU A 105 12.43 1.63 13.12
CA LEU A 105 11.53 2.68 12.62
C LEU A 105 10.57 3.18 13.72
N ALA A 106 10.19 2.30 14.64
CA ALA A 106 9.36 2.65 15.79
C ALA A 106 10.03 3.72 16.67
N ASP A 107 11.30 3.53 17.02
CA ASP A 107 12.07 4.46 17.86
C ASP A 107 12.12 5.87 17.26
N ILE A 108 12.33 5.98 15.95
CA ILE A 108 12.31 7.28 15.25
C ILE A 108 10.91 7.89 15.21
N LYS A 109 9.88 7.05 15.05
CA LYS A 109 8.48 7.52 15.05
C LYS A 109 8.07 8.04 16.43
N GLU A 110 8.48 7.36 17.51
CA GLU A 110 8.25 7.82 18.89
C GLU A 110 8.96 9.13 19.16
N LEU A 111 10.25 9.26 18.80
CA LEU A 111 10.97 10.52 18.96
C LEU A 111 10.32 11.66 18.19
N LYS A 112 9.85 11.39 16.98
CA LYS A 112 9.10 12.36 16.19
C LYS A 112 7.83 12.81 16.93
N GLU A 113 7.04 11.88 17.46
CA GLU A 113 5.82 12.20 18.20
C GLU A 113 6.11 13.00 19.49
N GLU A 114 7.17 12.63 20.21
CA GLU A 114 7.64 13.36 21.40
C GLU A 114 8.04 14.81 21.08
N TYR A 115 8.66 15.04 19.93
CA TYR A 115 9.03 16.37 19.48
C TYR A 115 7.87 17.17 18.89
N GLU A 116 6.90 16.51 18.25
CA GLU A 116 5.67 17.15 17.75
C GLU A 116 4.74 17.58 18.91
N HIS A 117 4.75 16.84 20.02
CA HIS A 117 3.87 17.05 21.16
C HIS A 117 4.62 17.06 22.51
N PRO A 118 5.47 18.08 22.79
CA PRO A 118 6.23 18.15 24.03
C PRO A 118 5.33 18.23 25.30
N ASP A 119 4.09 18.72 25.15
CA ASP A 119 3.13 18.86 26.25
C ASP A 119 2.40 17.55 26.59
N ARG A 120 2.48 16.54 25.71
CA ARG A 120 1.91 15.23 26.00
C ARG A 120 2.87 14.54 26.95
N LYS A 121 2.49 14.45 28.24
CA LYS A 121 3.24 13.66 29.22
C LYS A 121 3.51 12.29 28.60
N ALA A 122 4.79 11.96 28.43
CA ALA A 122 5.20 10.66 27.96
C ALA A 122 4.58 9.63 28.92
N GLU A 123 3.50 8.98 28.49
CA GLU A 123 3.06 7.76 29.12
C GLU A 123 4.23 6.80 28.92
N VAL A 124 4.97 6.61 30.00
CA VAL A 124 6.08 5.67 30.07
C VAL A 124 5.48 4.33 29.70
N ASN A 125 5.66 3.97 28.42
CA ASN A 125 5.21 2.72 27.82
C ASN A 125 6.08 1.62 28.44
N SER A 126 5.75 1.31 29.68
CA SER A 126 6.41 0.34 30.52
C SER A 126 5.76 -1.00 30.21
N GLU A 127 6.50 -1.75 29.40
CA GLU A 127 6.47 -3.20 29.31
C GLU A 127 5.21 -3.81 28.63
N GLU A 128 5.50 -4.61 27.58
CA GLU A 128 4.61 -5.60 26.95
C GLU A 128 3.48 -5.10 26.02
N GLN A 129 3.84 -4.64 24.82
CA GLN A 129 2.97 -4.79 23.64
C GLN A 129 3.75 -5.29 22.42
N ASP A 130 4.29 -6.51 22.51
CA ASP A 130 4.45 -7.38 21.35
C ASP A 130 3.16 -8.22 21.22
N SER A 131 2.10 -7.66 20.65
CA SER A 131 0.93 -8.43 20.21
C SER A 131 -0.04 -7.59 19.36
N SER A 132 0.00 -7.86 18.05
CA SER A 132 -1.17 -7.93 17.15
C SER A 132 -1.92 -6.66 16.75
N GLU A 133 -1.83 -6.41 15.44
CA GLU A 133 -2.94 -6.15 14.51
C GLU A 133 -3.55 -4.74 14.37
N ASP A 134 -3.59 -4.33 13.10
CA ASP A 134 -4.54 -3.39 12.53
C ASP A 134 -5.95 -3.63 13.08
N SER A 135 -6.51 -2.66 13.82
CA SER A 135 -7.93 -2.61 14.13
C SER A 135 -8.50 -1.25 13.76
N TYR A 136 -8.87 -1.14 12.49
CA TYR A 136 -9.94 -0.25 12.03
C TYR A 136 -11.26 -0.74 12.65
N ASP A 137 -11.62 -0.27 13.85
CA ASP A 137 -13.02 -0.12 14.26
C ASP A 137 -13.11 0.70 15.57
N SER A 138 -13.40 1.99 15.43
CA SER A 138 -13.75 2.88 16.55
C SER A 138 -14.92 3.76 16.11
N TYR A 139 -16.08 3.12 15.86
CA TYR A 139 -17.33 3.83 15.61
C TYR A 139 -18.56 3.15 16.22
N PHE A 140 -18.45 2.40 17.33
CA PHE A 140 -19.65 1.81 17.97
C PHE A 140 -19.54 1.51 19.47
N GLU A 141 -19.01 2.43 20.28
CA GLU A 141 -18.98 2.24 21.74
C GLU A 141 -19.39 3.51 22.52
N GLU A 142 -20.67 3.90 22.38
CA GLU A 142 -21.35 4.75 23.36
C GLU A 142 -22.74 4.13 23.69
N LEU A 143 -22.72 2.98 24.36
CA LEU A 143 -23.79 2.59 25.28
C LEU A 143 -23.11 2.25 26.61
N VAL A 144 -22.93 3.29 27.42
CA VAL A 144 -22.49 3.16 28.82
C VAL A 144 -23.63 2.53 29.60
N GLU A 145 -23.53 1.24 29.91
CA GLU A 145 -24.37 0.61 30.94
C GLU A 145 -23.89 1.08 32.32
N PRO A 146 -24.79 1.55 33.22
CA PRO A 146 -24.41 1.99 34.55
C PRO A 146 -23.96 0.82 35.45
N ASP A 147 -22.83 1.01 36.14
CA ASP A 147 -22.19 0.03 37.03
C ASP A 147 -23.11 -0.44 38.16
N GLU A 148 -23.47 -1.73 38.18
CA GLU A 148 -24.07 -2.37 39.35
C GLU A 148 -23.01 -2.72 40.42
N PRO A 149 -23.31 -2.53 41.72
CA PRO A 149 -22.33 -2.68 42.79
C PRO A 149 -21.84 -4.13 42.99
N LYS A 150 -20.51 -4.28 43.06
CA LYS A 150 -19.79 -5.53 43.30
C LYS A 150 -20.30 -6.31 44.52
N GLY A 151 -20.85 -7.50 44.27
CA GLY A 151 -20.91 -8.54 45.31
C GLY A 151 -22.00 -9.58 45.20
N GLN A 152 -22.03 -10.42 44.16
CA GLN A 152 -22.65 -11.76 44.27
C GLN A 152 -21.84 -12.83 43.55
N LYS A 153 -21.41 -13.84 44.31
CA LYS A 153 -20.83 -15.08 43.80
C LYS A 153 -21.95 -16.07 43.44
N ARG A 154 -21.64 -16.91 42.44
CA ARG A 154 -22.16 -18.25 42.10
C ARG A 154 -23.27 -18.32 41.05
N GLY A 155 -22.83 -18.65 39.84
CA GLY A 155 -22.99 -20.01 39.33
C GLY A 155 -24.40 -20.44 38.92
N ARG A 156 -24.65 -20.45 37.61
CA ARG A 156 -25.23 -21.56 36.83
C ARG A 156 -25.47 -21.03 35.42
N LYS A 157 -25.13 -21.83 34.41
CA LYS A 157 -25.57 -21.62 33.02
C LYS A 157 -27.09 -21.36 32.99
N PRO A 158 -27.54 -20.46 32.10
CA PRO A 158 -28.74 -20.72 31.33
C PRO A 158 -28.36 -20.75 29.85
N ARG A 159 -28.53 -21.96 29.29
CA ARG A 159 -28.89 -22.17 27.89
C ARG A 159 -30.28 -21.56 27.72
N ASN A 160 -30.47 -20.64 26.76
CA ASN A 160 -31.70 -20.13 26.11
C ASN A 160 -31.25 -18.85 25.37
N HIS A 161 -31.02 -18.75 24.06
CA HIS A 161 -31.75 -19.19 22.86
C HIS A 161 -33.15 -18.57 22.73
N GLU A 162 -33.15 -17.29 22.35
CA GLU A 162 -34.24 -16.54 21.72
C GLU A 162 -33.56 -15.84 20.52
N VAL A 163 -33.56 -16.38 19.29
CA VAL A 163 -34.61 -16.39 18.26
C VAL A 163 -35.17 -15.00 17.94
N TYR A 164 -34.47 -14.27 17.05
CA TYR A 164 -35.09 -13.37 16.07
C TYR A 164 -34.40 -13.52 14.69
N GLU A 165 -35.14 -14.17 13.80
CA GLU A 165 -35.31 -13.92 12.36
C GLU A 165 -34.09 -13.70 11.43
N ALA A 166 -33.62 -14.82 10.88
CA ALA A 166 -33.48 -15.09 9.44
C ALA A 166 -32.82 -14.03 8.51
N ARG A 167 -31.52 -14.21 8.28
CA ARG A 167 -30.96 -14.15 6.91
C ARG A 167 -30.23 -15.44 6.56
N VAL A 168 -30.57 -15.98 5.39
CA VAL A 168 -30.01 -17.20 4.81
C VAL A 168 -28.51 -17.01 4.60
N GLN A 169 -27.70 -17.61 5.47
CA GLN A 169 -26.29 -17.85 5.18
C GLN A 169 -26.18 -19.16 4.39
N GLU A 170 -25.83 -19.06 3.11
CA GLU A 170 -25.34 -20.20 2.34
C GLU A 170 -24.03 -20.72 2.96
N SER A 171 -24.15 -21.79 3.74
CA SER A 171 -23.04 -22.49 4.35
C SER A 171 -22.60 -23.65 3.48
N THR A 172 -21.68 -23.45 2.53
CA THR A 172 -20.95 -24.58 1.92
C THR A 172 -19.50 -24.25 1.54
N LYS A 173 -18.55 -24.58 2.43
CA LYS A 173 -17.45 -25.55 2.18
C LYS A 173 -16.34 -25.47 3.24
N ARG A 174 -16.55 -26.29 4.27
CA ARG A 174 -15.57 -27.17 4.93
C ARG A 174 -14.08 -26.85 4.70
N ARG A 175 -13.45 -26.38 5.78
CA ARG A 175 -12.04 -26.56 6.13
C ARG A 175 -11.57 -27.98 5.75
N LYS A 176 -10.84 -28.09 4.64
CA LYS A 176 -10.22 -29.35 4.19
C LYS A 176 -8.74 -29.16 3.87
N TYR A 177 -8.00 -28.45 4.74
CA TYR A 177 -6.53 -28.36 4.65
C TYR A 177 -5.79 -28.30 5.99
N ALA A 178 -6.44 -28.56 7.13
CA ALA A 178 -5.79 -28.54 8.44
C ALA A 178 -4.95 -29.79 8.78
N ASN A 179 -4.79 -30.75 7.85
CA ASN A 179 -3.92 -31.92 8.02
C ASN A 179 -3.09 -32.17 6.75
N ARG A 180 -2.10 -31.30 6.48
CA ARG A 180 -0.98 -31.69 5.63
C ARG A 180 0.05 -32.40 6.50
N GLY A 181 0.05 -33.73 6.37
CA GLY A 181 0.98 -34.75 6.87
C GLY A 181 2.18 -34.29 7.70
N ARG A 182 2.12 -34.59 9.00
CA ARG A 182 3.33 -34.84 9.79
C ARG A 182 4.10 -36.01 9.16
N LEU A 183 5.39 -35.81 8.90
CA LEU A 183 6.33 -36.85 8.48
C LEU A 183 6.26 -38.02 9.49
N ARG A 184 5.82 -39.20 9.04
CA ARG A 184 5.91 -40.44 9.83
C ARG A 184 7.23 -41.13 9.47
N ARG A 185 7.95 -41.62 10.48
CA ARG A 185 9.12 -42.48 10.29
C ARG A 185 8.63 -43.85 9.84
N SER A 186 9.21 -44.40 8.79
CA SER A 186 9.02 -45.82 8.45
C SER A 186 9.75 -46.69 9.47
N GLU A 187 9.37 -47.97 9.58
CA GLU A 187 10.04 -48.94 10.47
C GLU A 187 11.52 -49.15 10.10
N GLU A 188 11.93 -48.72 8.91
CA GLU A 188 13.32 -48.78 8.42
C GLU A 188 14.12 -47.48 8.67
N GLY A 189 13.55 -46.53 9.42
CA GLY A 189 14.27 -45.33 9.88
C GLY A 189 14.33 -44.16 8.90
N GLY A 190 13.67 -44.26 7.74
CA GLY A 190 13.58 -43.18 6.75
C GLY A 190 12.32 -42.31 6.89
N PHE A 191 12.37 -41.09 6.37
CA PHE A 191 11.20 -40.20 6.26
C PHE A 191 10.64 -40.23 4.83
N HIS A 192 9.44 -40.80 4.64
CA HIS A 192 8.78 -40.84 3.34
C HIS A 192 7.76 -39.69 3.19
N ARG A 193 7.83 -38.96 2.07
CA ARG A 193 6.74 -38.08 1.62
C ARG A 193 5.85 -38.87 0.65
N THR A 194 4.54 -38.77 0.81
CA THR A 194 3.57 -39.27 -0.19
C THR A 194 3.43 -38.23 -1.29
N ASP A 195 4.00 -38.50 -2.47
CA ASP A 195 3.87 -37.63 -3.64
C ASP A 195 2.45 -37.67 -4.21
N LYS A 196 1.89 -36.47 -4.42
CA LYS A 196 0.49 -36.26 -4.75
C LYS A 196 0.19 -36.39 -6.26
N SER A 197 1.12 -36.93 -7.06
CA SER A 197 1.10 -36.88 -8.52
C SER A 197 0.57 -38.14 -9.23
N ASN A 198 0.25 -39.23 -8.54
CA ASN A 198 -0.02 -40.50 -9.22
C ASN A 198 -1.48 -40.84 -9.56
N ASN A 199 -2.43 -39.91 -9.45
CA ASN A 199 -3.85 -40.22 -9.70
C ASN A 199 -4.44 -39.70 -11.02
N LYS A 200 -3.63 -39.61 -12.09
CA LYS A 200 -4.13 -39.31 -13.44
C LYS A 200 -3.38 -40.10 -14.52
N ARG A 201 -3.52 -41.43 -14.55
CA ARG A 201 -3.25 -42.24 -15.76
C ARG A 201 -4.18 -43.46 -15.81
N SER A 202 -5.32 -43.28 -16.46
CA SER A 202 -6.17 -44.35 -16.98
C SER A 202 -7.14 -43.77 -17.99
N SER A 203 -6.68 -43.54 -19.22
CA SER A 203 -7.48 -43.58 -20.46
C SER A 203 -6.53 -43.28 -21.62
N LEU A 204 -5.87 -44.33 -22.09
CA LEU A 204 -5.14 -44.31 -23.35
C LEU A 204 -6.12 -44.73 -24.47
N GLU A 205 -5.83 -44.26 -25.68
CA GLU A 205 -6.41 -44.64 -27.00
C GLU A 205 -7.57 -43.81 -27.56
N ARG A 206 -7.25 -42.82 -28.41
CA ARG A 206 -7.30 -42.98 -29.90
C ARG A 206 -6.93 -41.69 -30.66
N VAL A 207 -5.99 -41.87 -31.61
CA VAL A 207 -5.89 -41.23 -32.94
C VAL A 207 -5.28 -39.81 -33.07
N THR A 208 -4.10 -39.79 -33.69
CA THR A 208 -3.32 -38.69 -34.33
C THR A 208 -3.91 -38.28 -35.71
N PRO A 209 -3.31 -37.36 -36.52
CA PRO A 209 -2.64 -36.07 -36.28
C PRO A 209 -3.13 -34.92 -37.23
N SER A 210 -2.46 -33.76 -37.18
CA SER A 210 -2.32 -32.75 -38.27
C SER A 210 -3.19 -31.48 -38.22
N SER A 211 -2.52 -30.33 -38.22
CA SER A 211 -2.63 -29.26 -39.25
C SER A 211 -2.66 -27.83 -38.68
N ARG A 212 -1.59 -27.09 -39.00
CA ARG A 212 -1.54 -25.67 -39.44
C ARG A 212 -1.94 -24.53 -38.48
N ARG A 213 -0.92 -23.69 -38.21
CA ARG A 213 -0.86 -22.21 -38.28
C ARG A 213 -2.19 -21.43 -38.13
N ALA A 214 -2.19 -20.44 -37.24
CA ALA A 214 -2.04 -19.02 -37.64
C ALA A 214 -1.95 -18.08 -36.43
N SER A 215 -0.97 -17.18 -36.50
CA SER A 215 -0.89 -15.91 -35.78
C SER A 215 -2.00 -14.96 -36.22
N LEU A 216 -2.65 -14.24 -35.31
CA LEU A 216 -3.46 -13.07 -35.68
C LEU A 216 -2.99 -11.81 -34.94
N ARG A 217 -2.72 -10.81 -35.79
CA ARG A 217 -2.15 -9.51 -35.51
C ARG A 217 -3.23 -8.52 -35.10
N ARG A 218 -2.78 -7.58 -34.29
CA ARG A 218 -3.36 -6.28 -33.92
C ARG A 218 -3.87 -5.50 -35.15
N ALA A 219 -5.11 -5.03 -35.10
CA ALA A 219 -5.69 -4.16 -36.14
C ALA A 219 -5.36 -2.68 -35.86
N SER A 220 -4.71 -2.04 -36.83
CA SER A 220 -4.47 -0.59 -36.90
C SER A 220 -5.58 0.10 -37.67
N ARG A 221 -6.12 1.19 -37.11
CA ARG A 221 -7.05 2.12 -37.76
C ARG A 221 -6.34 2.91 -38.87
N THR A 222 -6.93 2.93 -40.06
CA THR A 222 -6.65 3.89 -41.15
C THR A 222 -7.86 4.81 -41.29
N VAL A 223 -7.66 6.11 -41.10
CA VAL A 223 -8.64 7.16 -41.45
C VAL A 223 -8.14 7.84 -42.72
N HIS A 224 -8.98 7.79 -43.74
CA HIS A 224 -8.89 8.56 -44.99
C HIS A 224 -9.16 10.04 -44.69
N SER A 225 -8.34 10.94 -45.21
CA SER A 225 -8.73 12.34 -45.38
C SER A 225 -8.38 12.78 -46.80
N ASP A 226 -9.42 13.22 -47.49
CA ASP A 226 -9.41 13.79 -48.83
C ASP A 226 -8.50 15.01 -48.93
N ARG A 227 -7.78 15.11 -50.05
CA ARG A 227 -7.02 16.31 -50.44
C ARG A 227 -7.49 16.70 -51.83
N GLU A 228 -8.43 17.63 -51.88
CA GLU A 228 -8.79 18.32 -53.11
C GLU A 228 -7.71 19.34 -53.47
N CYS A 229 -7.34 19.34 -54.75
CA CYS A 229 -6.46 20.27 -55.41
C CYS A 229 -7.09 21.67 -55.48
N SER A 230 -6.29 22.71 -55.23
CA SER A 230 -6.48 24.00 -55.89
C SER A 230 -5.11 24.60 -56.18
N ILE A 231 -4.83 24.75 -57.47
CA ILE A 231 -3.70 25.43 -58.08
C ILE A 231 -4.21 26.84 -58.35
N ASP A 232 -3.53 27.87 -57.84
CA ASP A 232 -3.12 29.04 -58.64
C ASP A 232 -2.33 30.08 -57.84
N SER A 233 -1.41 30.70 -58.56
CA SER A 233 -0.83 32.05 -58.34
C SER A 233 0.35 32.24 -57.37
N ALA A 234 1.53 32.04 -57.97
CA ALA A 234 2.61 33.03 -58.13
C ALA A 234 2.84 34.13 -57.08
N GLY A 235 4.06 34.14 -56.54
CA GLY A 235 4.74 35.35 -56.07
C GLY A 235 5.13 35.31 -54.61
N GLY A 236 6.44 35.21 -54.36
CA GLY A 236 7.01 35.50 -53.04
C GLY A 236 7.93 34.41 -52.53
N THR A 237 9.23 34.61 -52.74
CA THR A 237 10.34 34.00 -52.00
C THR A 237 10.10 34.12 -50.49
N PRO A 238 10.10 33.03 -49.71
CA PRO A 238 10.25 33.12 -48.27
C PRO A 238 11.55 32.45 -47.80
N LEU A 239 12.10 33.08 -46.78
CA LEU A 239 13.31 32.75 -46.04
C LEU A 239 13.28 31.32 -45.49
N LEU A 240 14.39 30.60 -45.63
CA LEU A 240 14.62 29.30 -45.01
C LEU A 240 14.64 29.43 -43.48
N LEU A 241 13.49 29.19 -42.85
CA LEU A 241 13.37 28.74 -41.47
C LEU A 241 12.97 27.26 -41.49
N HIS A 242 13.80 26.44 -40.85
CA HIS A 242 13.57 25.01 -40.68
C HIS A 242 12.21 24.74 -40.01
N PRO A 243 11.38 23.81 -40.53
CA PRO A 243 10.20 23.36 -39.82
C PRO A 243 10.62 22.46 -38.66
N MET A 244 10.35 22.91 -37.43
CA MET A 244 10.40 22.05 -36.25
C MET A 244 9.34 20.94 -36.35
N PRO A 245 9.62 19.72 -35.84
CA PRO A 245 8.64 18.65 -35.83
C PRO A 245 7.47 19.00 -34.89
N ALA A 246 6.26 18.84 -35.42
CA ALA A 246 5.02 19.00 -34.67
C ALA A 246 4.99 18.02 -33.48
N PHE A 247 5.08 18.56 -32.26
CA PHE A 247 4.77 17.80 -31.06
C PHE A 247 3.29 17.40 -31.10
N SER A 248 3.08 16.10 -30.95
CA SER A 248 1.78 15.48 -30.74
C SER A 248 1.13 16.09 -29.50
N VAL A 249 0.16 16.98 -29.71
CA VAL A 249 -0.73 17.47 -28.65
C VAL A 249 -1.67 16.31 -28.32
N SER A 250 -1.39 15.62 -27.22
CA SER A 250 -2.36 14.73 -26.59
C SER A 250 -3.60 15.57 -26.23
N PRO A 251 -4.84 15.11 -26.50
CA PRO A 251 -6.02 15.81 -26.03
C PRO A 251 -5.93 15.90 -24.51
N GLY A 252 -5.80 17.12 -23.99
CA GLY A 252 -5.77 17.35 -22.56
C GLY A 252 -7.03 16.78 -21.90
N PRO A 253 -6.95 16.35 -20.64
CA PRO A 253 -8.13 15.92 -19.90
C PRO A 253 -9.19 17.04 -19.95
N PRO A 254 -10.48 16.72 -20.11
CA PRO A 254 -11.53 17.73 -20.08
C PRO A 254 -11.36 18.53 -18.80
N GLY A 255 -11.28 19.86 -18.95
CA GLY A 255 -10.98 20.78 -17.85
C GLY A 255 -11.84 20.45 -16.65
N ALA A 256 -11.20 20.20 -15.51
CA ALA A 256 -11.89 20.14 -14.24
C ALA A 256 -12.71 21.43 -14.12
N PRO A 257 -14.00 21.36 -13.74
CA PRO A 257 -14.76 22.56 -13.47
C PRO A 257 -14.00 23.34 -12.41
N VAL A 258 -13.49 24.50 -12.80
CA VAL A 258 -12.99 25.48 -11.84
C VAL A 258 -14.21 25.89 -11.06
N TYR A 259 -14.40 25.31 -9.88
CA TYR A 259 -15.43 25.73 -8.95
C TYR A 259 -15.09 27.18 -8.62
N ALA A 260 -15.75 28.11 -9.32
CA ALA A 260 -15.80 29.49 -8.94
C ALA A 260 -16.35 29.48 -7.52
N VAL A 261 -15.49 29.79 -6.56
CA VAL A 261 -15.90 30.04 -5.19
C VAL A 261 -16.80 31.26 -5.28
N ASN A 262 -18.09 31.02 -5.46
CA ASN A 262 -19.12 32.04 -5.36
C ASN A 262 -18.99 32.57 -3.93
N ALA A 263 -18.30 33.69 -3.78
CA ALA A 263 -18.29 34.48 -2.57
C ALA A 263 -19.68 35.13 -2.43
N SER A 264 -20.71 34.30 -2.25
CA SER A 264 -22.03 34.76 -1.87
C SER A 264 -21.91 35.35 -0.46
N HIS A 265 -22.56 36.49 -0.23
CA HIS A 265 -22.64 37.17 1.07
C HIS A 265 -23.48 36.40 2.11
N GLU A 266 -23.52 35.07 2.00
CA GLU A 266 -24.27 34.20 2.89
C GLU A 266 -23.46 33.90 4.16
N PRO A 267 -24.13 33.69 5.31
CA PRO A 267 -23.44 33.38 6.56
C PRO A 267 -22.65 32.08 6.43
N LEU A 268 -21.45 32.04 7.03
CA LEU A 268 -20.49 30.92 6.95
C LEU A 268 -21.10 29.54 7.26
N ALA A 269 -22.10 29.49 8.15
CA ALA A 269 -22.83 28.27 8.47
C ALA A 269 -23.57 27.68 7.26
N VAL A 270 -24.17 28.53 6.41
CA VAL A 270 -24.88 28.11 5.20
C VAL A 270 -23.89 27.63 4.13
N GLN A 271 -22.76 28.32 3.97
CA GLN A 271 -21.70 27.88 3.06
C GLN A 271 -21.11 26.52 3.46
N LYS A 272 -20.91 26.28 4.76
CA LYS A 272 -20.45 24.99 5.26
C LYS A 272 -21.45 23.87 4.98
N LEU A 273 -22.73 24.10 5.25
CA LEU A 273 -23.79 23.11 4.96
C LEU A 273 -23.91 22.83 3.47
N GLN A 274 -23.77 23.85 2.61
CA GLN A 274 -23.79 23.67 1.17
C GLN A 274 -22.60 22.85 0.68
N ALA A 275 -21.39 23.11 1.19
CA ALA A 275 -20.20 22.31 0.86
C ALA A 275 -20.37 20.85 1.30
N GLU A 276 -20.92 20.60 2.49
CA GLU A 276 -21.21 19.26 2.98
C GLU A 276 -22.24 18.53 2.10
N LEU A 277 -23.28 19.23 1.64
CA LEU A 277 -24.25 18.67 0.69
C LEU A 277 -23.60 18.33 -0.65
N GLU A 278 -22.75 19.20 -1.19
CA GLU A 278 -22.04 18.94 -2.45
C GLU A 278 -21.13 17.70 -2.37
N VAL A 279 -20.44 17.51 -1.23
CA VAL A 279 -19.64 16.32 -0.97
C VAL A 279 -20.52 15.07 -0.92
N ALA A 280 -21.62 15.11 -0.17
CA ALA A 280 -22.55 13.98 -0.06
C ALA A 280 -23.16 13.59 -1.43
N GLU A 281 -23.49 14.56 -2.27
CA GLU A 281 -23.98 14.30 -3.62
C GLU A 281 -22.90 13.69 -4.54
N ALA A 282 -21.66 14.16 -4.43
CA ALA A 282 -20.54 13.62 -5.18
C ALA A 282 -20.26 12.16 -4.79
N GLU A 283 -20.28 11.85 -3.49
CA GLU A 283 -20.13 10.50 -2.97
C GLU A 283 -21.25 9.57 -3.44
N LEU A 284 -22.50 10.04 -3.40
CA LEU A 284 -23.65 9.28 -3.89
C LEU A 284 -23.54 8.98 -5.40
N LYS A 285 -23.08 9.95 -6.21
CA LYS A 285 -22.81 9.74 -7.64
C LYS A 285 -21.69 8.71 -7.86
N ALA A 286 -20.60 8.80 -7.08
CA ALA A 286 -19.50 7.84 -7.15
C ALA A 286 -19.94 6.42 -6.79
N ALA A 287 -20.76 6.27 -5.73
CA ALA A 287 -21.32 4.99 -5.32
C ALA A 287 -22.21 4.36 -6.41
N ARG A 288 -23.06 5.17 -7.08
CA ARG A 288 -23.89 4.71 -8.20
C ARG A 288 -23.05 4.21 -9.38
N LEU A 289 -22.00 4.93 -9.75
CA LEU A 289 -21.09 4.51 -10.83
C LEU A 289 -20.35 3.21 -10.48
N LYS A 290 -19.88 3.08 -9.23
CA LYS A 290 -19.24 1.85 -8.75
C LYS A 290 -20.19 0.65 -8.83
N TYR A 291 -21.45 0.85 -8.46
CA TYR A 291 -22.47 -0.19 -8.54
C TYR A 291 -22.73 -0.63 -9.99
N GLN A 292 -22.91 0.31 -10.92
CA GLN A 292 -23.07 0.01 -12.35
C GLN A 292 -21.87 -0.77 -12.91
N TYR A 293 -20.65 -0.40 -12.52
CA TYR A 293 -19.45 -1.11 -12.93
C TYR A 293 -19.42 -2.56 -12.43
N ILE A 294 -19.82 -2.79 -11.18
CA ILE A 294 -19.89 -4.14 -10.61
C ILE A 294 -20.93 -4.98 -11.38
N GLN A 295 -22.13 -4.44 -11.63
CA GLN A 295 -23.15 -5.12 -12.42
C GLN A 295 -22.66 -5.50 -13.83
N ALA A 296 -22.06 -4.56 -14.54
CA ALA A 296 -21.52 -4.81 -15.88
C ALA A 296 -20.43 -5.89 -15.87
N ARG A 297 -19.58 -5.91 -14.83
CA ARG A 297 -18.55 -6.93 -14.65
C ARG A 297 -19.15 -8.31 -14.39
N GLU A 298 -20.17 -8.40 -13.55
CA GLU A 298 -20.86 -9.67 -13.26
C GLU A 298 -21.59 -10.22 -14.49
N GLU A 299 -22.23 -9.37 -15.27
CA GLU A 299 -22.87 -9.76 -16.54
C GLU A 299 -21.85 -10.28 -17.55
N ALA A 300 -20.69 -9.61 -17.68
CA ALA A 300 -19.61 -10.07 -18.53
C ALA A 300 -19.08 -11.44 -18.08
N GLU A 301 -18.94 -11.68 -16.77
CA GLU A 301 -18.50 -12.97 -16.24
C GLU A 301 -19.54 -14.08 -16.46
N LYS A 302 -20.83 -13.78 -16.34
CA LYS A 302 -21.92 -14.73 -16.65
C LYS A 302 -21.92 -15.07 -18.14
N ASN A 303 -21.81 -14.07 -19.01
CA ASN A 303 -21.74 -14.30 -20.46
C ASN A 303 -20.50 -15.12 -20.86
N ALA A 304 -19.35 -14.91 -20.21
CA ALA A 304 -18.16 -15.73 -20.45
C ALA A 304 -18.33 -17.19 -19.99
N LYS A 305 -19.10 -17.44 -18.92
CA LYS A 305 -19.33 -18.80 -18.40
C LYS A 305 -20.38 -19.58 -19.19
N TYR A 306 -21.39 -18.93 -19.75
CA TYR A 306 -22.55 -19.60 -20.38
C TYR A 306 -22.71 -19.33 -21.88
N GLY A 307 -22.01 -18.34 -22.46
CA GLY A 307 -22.11 -17.97 -23.88
C GLY A 307 -21.17 -18.74 -24.83
N GLY A 308 -20.43 -19.75 -24.32
CA GLY A 308 -19.41 -20.49 -25.07
C GLY A 308 -19.87 -21.76 -25.79
N THR A 309 -21.17 -22.01 -25.93
CA THR A 309 -21.71 -23.17 -26.66
C THR A 309 -22.72 -22.71 -27.69
N GLY A 310 -22.23 -22.39 -28.89
CA GLY A 310 -23.11 -21.92 -29.96
C GLY A 310 -22.39 -21.60 -31.26
N THR A 311 -21.52 -22.50 -31.74
CA THR A 311 -21.26 -22.73 -33.17
C THR A 311 -20.59 -24.08 -33.37
#